data_AF-A0A4Q3DH65-F1
#
_entry.id   AF-A0A4Q3DH65-F1
#
_cell.length_a   1.000
_cell.length_b   1.000
_cell.length_c   1.000
_cell.angle_alpha   90.00
_cell.angle_beta   90.00
_cell.angle_gamma   90.00
#
_symmetry.space_group_name_H-M   'P 1'
#
loop_
_entity.id
_entity.type
_entity.pdbx_description
1 polymer ?
#
loop_
_entity_poly.entity_id
_entity_poly.type
_entity_poly.pdbx_seq_one_letter_code
_entity_poly.pdbx_strand_id
1 'polypeptide(L)' 'MTSTEKTPVKVAIIDLYNGHPNQGMRCFQDILDRYKTQHQLNLSYEVFDLRGNNQIPDLNFDVYISSGGPGSPIDSEGS' A
#
# COMPACT_ATOMS: atom_id res chain seq x y z
N MET A 1 28.01 -19.55 -12.04
CA MET A 1 27.63 -18.38 -11.22
C MET A 1 26.11 -18.44 -11.07
N THR A 2 25.61 -19.01 -9.98
CA THR A 2 24.18 -19.06 -9.71
C THR A 2 23.78 -17.74 -9.05
N SER A 3 23.13 -16.84 -9.80
CA SER A 3 22.40 -15.73 -9.19
C SER A 3 21.38 -16.33 -8.22
N THR A 4 21.52 -16.04 -6.94
CA THR A 4 20.47 -16.31 -5.95
C THR A 4 19.28 -15.43 -6.30
N GLU A 5 18.27 -16.03 -6.93
CA GLU A 5 16.98 -15.40 -7.19
C GLU A 5 16.45 -14.80 -5.88
N LYS A 6 16.25 -13.49 -5.85
CA LYS A 6 15.67 -12.81 -4.68
C LYS A 6 14.18 -13.09 -4.66
N THR A 7 13.68 -13.64 -3.56
CA THR A 7 12.25 -13.90 -3.36
C THR A 7 11.46 -12.61 -3.65
N PRO A 8 10.51 -12.64 -4.61
CA PRO A 8 9.65 -11.49 -4.88
C PRO A 8 8.84 -11.13 -3.64
N VAL A 9 8.69 -9.84 -3.36
CA VAL A 9 7.80 -9.30 -2.32
C VAL A 9 6.76 -8.43 -2.99
N LYS A 10 5.48 -8.72 -2.73
CA LYS A 10 4.33 -7.99 -3.27
C LYS A 10 3.63 -7.22 -2.17
N VAL A 11 3.44 -5.92 -2.37
CA VAL A 11 2.79 -5.03 -1.42
C VAL A 11 1.49 -4.48 -2.01
N ALA A 12 0.37 -4.63 -1.30
CA ALA A 12 -0.88 -3.96 -1.62
C ALA A 12 -0.99 -2.66 -0.80
N ILE A 13 -1.11 -1.51 -1.47
CA ILE A 13 -1.42 -0.22 -0.85
C ILE A 13 -2.91 0.03 -1.03
N ILE A 14 -3.65 0.18 0.07
CA ILE A 14 -5.10 0.33 0.08
C ILE A 14 -5.44 1.78 0.41
N ASP A 15 -6.01 2.49 -0.56
CA ASP A 15 -6.51 3.85 -0.37
C ASP A 15 -7.97 3.84 0.11
N LEU A 16 -8.19 4.47 1.27
CA LEU A 16 -9.49 4.62 1.92
C LEU A 16 -9.97 6.08 1.92
N TYR A 17 -9.39 6.96 1.09
CA TYR A 17 -9.76 8.37 1.02
C TYR A 17 -10.92 8.67 0.06
N ASN A 18 -11.43 7.72 -0.71
CA ASN A 18 -12.63 7.92 -1.56
C ASN A 18 -12.50 9.11 -2.53
N GLY A 19 -11.37 9.20 -3.24
CA GLY A 19 -11.09 10.32 -4.15
C GLY A 19 -10.74 11.65 -3.47
N HIS A 20 -10.74 11.73 -2.14
CA HIS A 20 -10.17 12.87 -1.43
C HIS A 20 -8.63 12.87 -1.61
N PRO A 21 -7.99 14.05 -1.75
CA PRO A 21 -6.55 14.13 -1.89
C PRO A 21 -5.81 13.42 -0.75
N ASN A 22 -5.07 12.37 -1.09
CA ASN A 22 -4.30 11.58 -0.14
C ASN A 22 -2.80 11.87 -0.30
N GLN A 23 -2.29 12.81 0.50
CA GLN A 23 -0.87 13.18 0.46
C GLN A 23 0.05 12.05 1.00
N GLY A 24 -0.50 11.10 1.74
CA GLY A 24 0.23 9.95 2.27
C GLY A 24 0.62 8.92 1.22
N MET A 25 -0.12 8.83 0.10
CA MET A 25 0.14 7.84 -0.96
C MET A 25 1.53 7.95 -1.56
N ARG A 26 1.97 9.19 -1.80
CA ARG A 26 3.32 9.44 -2.28
C ARG A 26 4.38 8.99 -1.28
N CYS A 27 4.16 9.25 0.01
CA CYS A 27 5.09 8.85 1.06
C CYS A 27 5.25 7.32 1.12
N PHE A 28 4.17 6.55 0.98
CA PHE A 28 4.26 5.09 0.95
C PHE A 28 5.07 4.57 -0.23
N GLN A 29 4.80 5.09 -1.44
CA GLN A 29 5.56 4.73 -2.64
C GLN A 29 7.03 5.09 -2.49
N ASP A 30 7.33 6.31 -2.03
CA ASP A 30 8.71 6.78 -1.80
C ASP A 30 9.45 5.89 -0.78
N ILE A 31 8.81 5.47 0.30
CA ILE A 31 9.40 4.56 1.30
C ILE A 31 9.69 3.19 0.67
N LEU A 32 8.74 2.62 -0.08
CA LEU A 32 8.91 1.32 -0.72
C LEU A 32 10.02 1.35 -1.78
N ASP A 33 10.10 2.40 -2.59
CA ASP A 33 11.13 2.56 -3.62
C ASP A 33 12.53 2.75 -3.02
N ARG A 34 12.64 3.55 -1.95
CA ARG A 34 13.90 3.69 -1.21
C ARG A 34 14.33 2.37 -0.58
N TYR A 35 13.41 1.67 0.08
CA TYR A 35 13.69 0.39 0.73
C TYR A 35 14.09 -0.68 -0.30
N LYS A 36 13.36 -0.77 -1.41
CA LYS A 36 13.68 -1.62 -2.57
C LYS A 36 15.10 -1.37 -3.07
N THR A 37 15.47 -0.10 -3.26
CA THR A 37 16.80 0.28 -3.78
C THR A 37 17.90 -0.01 -2.77
N GLN A 38 17.73 0.40 -1.51
CA GLN A 38 18.72 0.24 -0.44
C GLN A 38 19.07 -1.23 -0.17
N HIS A 39 18.07 -2.11 -0.22
CA HIS A 39 18.23 -3.54 0.04
C HIS A 39 18.28 -4.39 -1.23
N GLN A 40 18.21 -3.74 -2.41
CA GLN A 40 18.22 -4.36 -3.73
C GLN A 40 17.16 -5.47 -3.86
N LEU A 41 15.96 -5.26 -3.32
CA LEU A 41 14.90 -6.26 -3.24
C LEU A 41 14.16 -6.41 -4.58
N ASN A 42 13.63 -7.60 -4.82
CA ASN A 42 12.62 -7.81 -5.85
C ASN A 42 11.24 -7.41 -5.30
N LEU A 43 11.06 -6.12 -5.00
CA LEU A 43 9.84 -5.56 -4.43
C LEU A 43 8.98 -4.92 -5.52
N SER A 44 7.69 -5.23 -5.48
CA SER A 44 6.64 -4.62 -6.31
C SER A 44 5.45 -4.21 -5.45
N TYR A 45 4.71 -3.20 -5.89
CA TYR A 45 3.51 -2.76 -5.21
C TYR A 45 2.41 -2.36 -6.19
N GLU A 46 1.16 -2.46 -5.73
CA GLU A 46 -0.04 -2.04 -6.45
C GLU A 46 -0.93 -1.21 -5.53
N VAL A 47 -1.61 -0.22 -6.09
CA VAL A 47 -2.50 0.68 -5.34
C VAL A 47 -3.95 0.31 -5.64
N PHE A 48 -4.75 0.16 -4.59
CA PHE A 48 -6.16 -0.21 -4.62
C PHE A 48 -7.01 0.93 -4.05
N ASP A 49 -7.80 1.58 -4.91
CA ASP A 49 -8.82 2.55 -4.47
C ASP A 49 -10.08 1.81 -4.02
N LEU A 50 -10.15 1.53 -2.72
CA LEU A 50 -11.17 0.66 -2.16
C LEU A 50 -12.50 1.39 -1.99
N ARG A 51 -12.51 2.65 -1.54
CA ARG A 51 -13.78 3.39 -1.34
C ARG A 51 -14.29 4.04 -2.63
N GLY A 52 -13.40 4.56 -3.48
CA GLY A 52 -13.79 5.25 -4.70
C GLY A 52 -14.19 4.29 -5.81
N ASN A 53 -13.45 3.17 -5.96
CA ASN A 53 -13.60 2.25 -7.08
C ASN A 53 -13.89 0.80 -6.68
N ASN A 54 -14.07 0.51 -5.39
CA ASN A 54 -14.31 -0.85 -4.89
C ASN A 54 -13.23 -1.85 -5.31
N GLN A 55 -11.98 -1.38 -5.44
CA GLN A 55 -10.81 -2.21 -5.76
C GLN A 55 -10.35 -2.89 -4.47
N ILE A 56 -10.50 -4.22 -4.41
CA ILE A 56 -10.13 -5.01 -3.25
C ILE A 56 -8.93 -5.88 -3.63
N PRO A 57 -7.78 -5.79 -2.93
CA PRO A 57 -6.68 -6.70 -3.18
C PRO A 57 -7.07 -8.12 -2.80
N ASP A 58 -6.60 -9.08 -3.57
CA ASP A 58 -6.74 -10.49 -3.22
C ASP A 58 -5.73 -10.89 -2.13
N LEU A 59 -5.69 -12.18 -1.80
CA LEU A 59 -4.80 -12.74 -0.77
C LEU A 59 -3.40 -13.13 -1.29
N ASN A 60 -3.02 -12.69 -2.50
CA ASN A 60 -1.75 -13.05 -3.13
C ASN A 60 -0.62 -12.04 -2.86
N PHE A 61 -0.79 -11.14 -1.89
CA PHE A 61 0.21 -10.16 -1.46
C PHE A 61 0.83 -10.56 -0.12
N ASP A 62 2.09 -10.18 0.09
CA ASP A 62 2.83 -10.48 1.31
C ASP A 62 2.60 -9.42 2.39
N VAL A 63 2.33 -8.18 1.98
CA VAL A 63 2.17 -7.01 2.85
C VAL A 63 0.97 -6.17 2.40
N TYR A 64 0.14 -5.75 3.35
CA TYR A 64 -1.00 -4.88 3.12
C TYR A 64 -0.82 -3.59 3.92
N ILE A 65 -0.82 -2.45 3.23
CA ILE A 65 -0.68 -1.11 3.83
C ILE A 65 -1.99 -0.37 3.61
N SER A 66 -2.74 -0.12 4.69
CA SER A 66 -3.91 0.74 4.65
C SER A 66 -3.50 2.21 4.85
N SER A 67 -4.04 3.11 4.03
CA SER A 67 -3.85 4.55 4.22
C SER A 67 -4.52 5.10 5.46
N GLY A 68 -5.44 4.34 6.07
CA GLY A 68 -6.46 4.86 6.95
C GLY A 68 -7.51 5.67 6.18
N GLY A 69 -8.67 5.87 6.79
CA GLY A 69 -9.71 6.75 6.26
C GLY A 69 -9.57 8.18 6.80
N PRO A 70 -10.17 9.18 6.13
CA PRO A 70 -10.29 10.52 6.69
C PRO A 70 -11.19 10.51 7.93
N GLY A 71 -10.93 11.42 8.87
CA GLY A 71 -11.69 11.56 10.11
C GLY A 71 -11.03 10.88 11.32
N SER A 72 -11.59 11.14 12.50
CA SER A 72 -11.11 10.55 13.74
C SER A 72 -11.98 9.35 14.11
N PRO A 73 -11.40 8.21 14.55
CA PRO A 73 -12.17 7.07 15.04
C PRO A 73 -13.11 7.44 16.20
N ILE A 74 -12.72 8.41 17.03
CA ILE A 74 -13.54 8.88 18.17
C ILE A 74 -14.76 9.70 17.74
N ASP A 75 -14.73 10.33 16.56
CA ASP A 75 -15.85 11.11 16.04
C ASP A 75 -16.87 10.23 15.31
N SER A 76 -16.55 8.95 15.10
CA SER A 76 -17.37 7.98 14.36
C SER A 76 -18.12 6.98 15.25
N GLU A 77 -17.98 7.08 16.58
CA GLU A 77 -18.76 6.29 17.53
C GLU A 77 -20.21 6.81 17.59
N GLY A 78 -21.10 6.22 16.79
CA GLY A 78 -22.55 6.28 17.02
C GLY A 78 -23.33 7.38 16.30
N SER A 79 -23.05 7.65 15.02
CA SER A 79 -24.05 8.27 14.11
C SER A 79 -24.83 7.22 13.33
#